data_AF-A0A8H4JQ49-F1
#
_entry.id   AF-A0A8H4JQ49-F1
#
_cell.length_a   1.000
_cell.length_b   1.000
_cell.length_c   1.000
_cell.angle_alpha   90.00
_cell.angle_beta   90.00
_cell.angle_gamma   90.00
#
_symmetry.space_group_name_H-M   'P 1'
#
loop_
_entity.id
_entity.type
_entity.pdbx_description
1 polymer ?
#
loop_
_entity_poly.entity_id
_entity_poly.type
_entity_poly.pdbx_seq_one_letter_code
_entity_poly.pdbx_strand_id
1 'polypeptide(L)'
;MRFDTSILSVLMAGFATASPVSENPSSLAKRAQYDMCGDSTFDNHSTGGSPLVKDCQKITRNIAGDGRWDLTVRHRQVVQYGTCAFGAEIVGQLTAGYIGNTDIIDLINDSINKFQWEGKVGAAGEMSCKSLSGRFSDARVRWGIYHT
;
A
#
# COMPACT_ATOMS: atom_id res chain seq x y z
N MET A 1 -46.12 56.84 -33.01
CA MET A 1 -45.37 57.08 -31.77
C MET A 1 -46.10 56.36 -30.65
N ARG A 2 -45.35 55.66 -29.80
CA ARG A 2 -45.71 55.05 -28.51
C ARG A 2 -46.30 53.63 -28.52
N PHE A 3 -45.58 52.82 -27.75
CA PHE A 3 -45.61 51.39 -27.57
C PHE A 3 -46.55 50.99 -26.42
N ASP A 4 -47.05 49.77 -26.53
CA ASP A 4 -47.64 48.96 -25.47
C ASP A 4 -46.72 48.78 -24.25
N THR A 5 -47.32 48.48 -23.09
CA THR A 5 -46.90 47.47 -22.09
C THR A 5 -47.82 47.63 -20.86
N SER A 6 -48.69 46.67 -20.55
CA SER A 6 -48.47 45.33 -19.97
C SER A 6 -48.35 45.34 -18.43
N ILE A 7 -49.22 44.52 -17.85
CA ILE A 7 -49.70 44.46 -16.46
C ILE A 7 -48.65 43.77 -15.57
N LEU A 8 -48.35 44.33 -14.39
CA LEU A 8 -47.53 43.67 -13.37
C LEU A 8 -48.39 42.87 -12.40
N SER A 9 -48.26 41.55 -12.44
CA SER A 9 -48.77 40.60 -11.45
C SER A 9 -47.67 40.30 -10.43
N VAL A 10 -47.90 40.59 -9.14
CA VAL A 10 -46.96 40.29 -8.05
C VAL A 10 -47.30 38.92 -7.45
N LEU A 11 -46.39 37.95 -7.60
CA LEU A 11 -46.46 36.64 -6.94
C LEU A 11 -45.54 36.65 -5.72
N MET A 12 -46.09 36.41 -4.52
CA MET A 12 -45.29 36.11 -3.32
C MET A 12 -44.81 34.66 -3.37
N ALA A 13 -43.50 34.46 -3.54
CA ALA A 13 -42.86 33.17 -3.36
C ALA A 13 -42.44 33.00 -1.88
N GLY A 14 -42.98 31.98 -1.22
CA GLY A 14 -42.56 31.57 0.12
C GLY A 14 -41.17 30.93 0.09
N PHE A 15 -40.26 31.41 0.93
CA PHE A 15 -38.95 30.80 1.10
C PHE A 15 -39.04 29.65 2.10
N ALA A 16 -39.05 28.41 1.61
CA ALA A 16 -38.74 27.25 2.43
C ALA A 16 -37.23 27.23 2.66
N THR A 17 -36.77 27.54 3.87
CA THR A 17 -35.36 27.32 4.23
C THR A 17 -35.15 25.84 4.51
N ALA A 18 -34.57 25.11 3.56
CA ALA A 18 -34.02 23.79 3.85
C ALA A 18 -32.93 23.94 4.92
N SER A 19 -33.01 23.14 5.99
CA SER A 19 -31.93 23.06 6.97
C SER A 19 -30.65 22.58 6.27
N PRO A 20 -29.45 23.12 6.60
CA PRO A 20 -28.22 22.57 6.06
C PRO A 20 -28.09 21.13 6.56
N VAL A 21 -28.23 20.17 5.64
CA VAL A 21 -27.79 18.81 5.88
C VAL A 21 -26.29 18.92 6.11
N SER A 22 -25.86 18.61 7.33
CA SER A 22 -24.45 18.42 7.63
C SER A 22 -23.98 17.26 6.76
N GLU A 23 -23.49 17.55 5.56
CA GLU A 23 -22.69 16.60 4.81
C GLU A 23 -21.50 16.28 5.72
N ASN A 24 -21.53 15.10 6.31
CA ASN A 24 -20.34 14.48 6.82
C ASN A 24 -19.72 13.83 5.59
N PRO A 25 -18.82 14.49 4.84
CA PRO A 25 -18.08 13.78 3.83
C PRO A 25 -17.31 12.74 4.63
N SER A 26 -17.69 11.48 4.49
CA SER A 26 -16.76 10.39 4.66
C SER A 26 -15.67 10.67 3.65
N SER A 27 -14.69 11.49 4.06
CA SER A 27 -13.47 11.67 3.32
C SER A 27 -12.91 10.26 3.25
N LEU A 28 -13.06 9.63 2.09
CA LEU A 28 -12.18 8.58 1.64
C LEU A 28 -10.78 9.15 1.81
N ALA A 29 -10.18 8.95 2.98
CA ALA A 29 -8.80 9.28 3.21
C ALA A 29 -8.07 8.56 2.09
N LYS A 30 -7.50 9.33 1.17
CA LYS A 30 -6.79 8.80 0.01
C LYS A 30 -5.75 7.84 0.54
N ARG A 31 -5.93 6.53 0.31
CA ARG A 31 -4.96 5.52 0.74
C ARG A 31 -3.63 5.88 0.13
N ALA A 32 -2.61 6.04 0.96
CA ALA A 32 -1.26 6.26 0.46
C ALA A 32 -0.76 4.90 -0.05
N GLN A 33 -0.71 4.77 -1.37
CA GLN A 33 -0.14 3.60 -2.05
C GLN A 33 1.29 3.98 -2.43
N TYR A 34 2.25 3.31 -1.80
CA TYR A 34 3.65 3.45 -2.12
C TYR A 34 4.09 2.21 -2.89
N ASP A 35 4.08 2.35 -4.21
CA ASP A 35 4.60 1.40 -5.19
C ASP A 35 5.86 2.04 -5.80
N MET A 36 6.99 1.69 -5.21
CA MET A 36 8.26 2.38 -5.44
C MET A 36 9.35 1.42 -5.89
N CYS A 37 9.03 0.13 -5.97
CA CYS A 37 9.89 -0.91 -6.50
C CYS A 37 9.38 -1.42 -7.85
N GLY A 38 10.27 -2.09 -8.59
CA GLY A 38 9.93 -2.80 -9.82
C GLY A 38 9.73 -4.29 -9.57
N ASP A 39 9.78 -5.07 -10.65
CA ASP A 39 9.65 -6.52 -10.60
C ASP A 39 10.65 -7.16 -9.63
N SER A 40 10.21 -8.24 -8.99
CA SER A 40 11.02 -9.03 -8.06
C SER A 40 11.36 -10.40 -8.63
N THR A 41 12.53 -10.91 -8.25
CA THR A 41 12.79 -12.36 -8.28
C THR A 41 12.03 -13.06 -7.14
N PHE A 42 11.89 -14.37 -7.23
CA PHE A 42 11.13 -15.17 -6.27
C PHE A 42 11.77 -16.54 -6.08
N ASP A 43 12.34 -16.75 -4.90
CA ASP A 43 12.94 -18.01 -4.46
C ASP A 43 12.00 -18.69 -3.45
N ASN A 44 11.65 -19.96 -3.72
CA ASN A 44 10.75 -20.73 -2.87
C ASN A 44 11.47 -21.24 -1.61
N HIS A 45 10.95 -20.89 -0.44
CA HIS A 45 11.42 -21.36 0.86
C HIS A 45 10.27 -21.92 1.72
N SER A 46 9.16 -22.34 1.11
CA SER A 46 8.04 -22.97 1.81
C SER A 46 8.44 -24.33 2.36
N THR A 47 8.31 -24.49 3.67
CA THR A 47 8.60 -25.72 4.43
C THR A 47 7.57 -25.89 5.54
N GLY A 48 7.61 -27.02 6.27
CA GLY A 48 6.81 -27.18 7.49
C GLY A 48 7.08 -26.12 8.57
N GLY A 49 8.27 -25.52 8.57
CA GLY A 49 8.66 -24.43 9.47
C GLY A 49 8.20 -23.03 9.01
N SER A 50 7.57 -22.90 7.85
CA SER A 50 7.14 -21.60 7.30
C SER A 50 5.91 -21.03 8.01
N PRO A 51 5.72 -19.70 7.96
CA PRO A 51 4.57 -19.04 8.59
C PRO A 51 3.26 -19.38 7.89
N LEU A 52 2.16 -19.16 8.60
CA LEU A 52 0.80 -19.42 8.08
C LEU A 52 0.41 -18.34 7.05
N VAL A 53 -0.13 -18.79 5.91
CA VAL A 53 -0.67 -17.91 4.85
C VAL A 53 -1.69 -16.92 5.41
N LYS A 54 -2.57 -17.37 6.31
CA LYS A 54 -3.60 -16.52 6.93
C LYS A 54 -3.01 -15.33 7.70
N ASP A 55 -1.84 -15.52 8.30
CA ASP A 55 -1.15 -14.50 9.09
C ASP A 55 -0.47 -13.50 8.15
N CYS A 56 0.17 -13.98 7.08
CA CYS A 56 0.71 -13.11 6.04
C CYS A 56 -0.38 -12.28 5.34
N GLN A 57 -1.56 -12.86 5.05
CA GLN A 57 -2.72 -12.12 4.55
C GLN A 57 -3.30 -11.13 5.55
N LYS A 58 -3.02 -11.28 6.84
CA LYS A 58 -3.40 -10.26 7.83
C LYS A 58 -2.44 -9.08 7.81
N ILE A 59 -1.14 -9.30 7.56
CA ILE A 59 -0.18 -8.23 7.27
C ILE A 59 -0.67 -7.39 6.10
N THR A 60 -1.00 -8.01 4.96
CA THR A 60 -1.42 -7.27 3.76
C THR A 60 -2.62 -6.37 4.03
N ARG A 61 -3.61 -6.87 4.80
CA ARG A 61 -4.78 -6.08 5.22
C ARG A 61 -4.42 -4.94 6.17
N ASN A 62 -3.50 -5.16 7.11
CA ASN A 62 -3.11 -4.14 8.08
C ASN A 62 -2.38 -2.95 7.43
N ILE A 63 -1.64 -3.18 6.34
CA ILE A 63 -0.87 -2.14 5.64
C ILE A 63 -1.53 -1.65 4.34
N ALA A 64 -2.73 -2.15 4.00
CA ALA A 64 -3.45 -1.78 2.78
C ALA A 64 -3.85 -0.29 2.69
N GLY A 65 -3.78 0.46 3.78
CA GLY A 65 -4.14 1.89 3.81
C GLY A 65 -2.96 2.82 3.59
N ASP A 66 -1.79 2.46 4.12
CA ASP A 66 -0.59 3.29 4.19
C ASP A 66 0.58 2.40 4.69
N GLY A 67 1.81 2.84 4.44
CA GLY A 67 3.02 2.24 4.99
C GLY A 67 4.22 2.50 4.11
N ARG A 68 5.30 2.97 4.72
CA ARG A 68 6.61 3.09 4.12
C ARG A 68 7.65 2.87 5.21
N TRP A 69 8.67 2.07 4.90
CA TRP A 69 9.70 1.72 5.86
C TRP A 69 11.07 2.01 5.30
N ASP A 70 11.88 2.72 6.09
CA ASP A 70 13.28 2.94 5.77
C ASP A 70 14.09 1.66 5.95
N LEU A 71 14.90 1.36 4.95
CA LEU A 71 15.80 0.23 4.88
C LEU A 71 17.24 0.69 4.99
N THR A 72 18.07 -0.19 5.53
CA THR A 72 19.52 -0.03 5.63
C THR A 72 20.20 -1.27 5.05
N VAL A 73 21.53 -1.28 5.01
CA VAL A 73 22.32 -2.45 4.56
C VAL A 73 22.26 -3.67 5.49
N ARG A 74 21.51 -3.59 6.59
CA ARG A 74 21.32 -4.72 7.52
C ARG A 74 19.89 -5.21 7.43
N HIS A 75 19.72 -6.52 7.24
CA HIS A 75 18.42 -7.17 7.30
C HIS A 75 17.70 -6.83 8.59
N ARG A 76 16.48 -6.33 8.44
CA ARG A 76 15.60 -6.03 9.56
C ARG A 76 14.19 -6.53 9.28
N GLN A 77 13.49 -6.85 10.35
CA GLN A 77 12.05 -7.03 10.29
C GLN A 77 11.38 -5.67 10.00
N VAL A 78 10.44 -5.69 9.06
CA VAL A 78 9.70 -4.53 8.58
C VAL A 78 8.27 -4.57 9.13
N VAL A 79 7.59 -5.70 8.95
CA VAL A 79 6.23 -5.94 9.45
C VAL A 79 6.11 -7.38 9.98
N GLN A 80 5.20 -7.58 10.93
CA GLN A 80 4.91 -8.89 11.48
C GLN A 80 3.44 -8.96 11.90
N TYR A 81 2.83 -10.13 11.74
CA TYR A 81 1.59 -10.49 12.40
C TYR A 81 1.55 -12.01 12.61
N GLY A 82 1.19 -12.45 13.82
CA GLY A 82 1.13 -13.87 14.15
C GLY A 82 2.47 -14.56 13.87
N THR A 83 2.43 -15.65 13.10
CA THR A 83 3.62 -16.40 12.69
C THR A 83 4.42 -15.75 11.56
N CYS A 84 3.84 -14.80 10.83
CA CYS A 84 4.44 -14.25 9.62
C CYS A 84 5.23 -12.97 9.91
N ALA A 85 6.48 -12.94 9.47
CA ALA A 85 7.28 -11.72 9.38
C ALA A 85 7.74 -11.47 7.94
N PHE A 86 7.83 -10.19 7.59
CA PHE A 86 8.48 -9.72 6.37
C PHE A 86 9.68 -8.87 6.78
N GLY A 87 10.85 -9.18 6.23
CA GLY A 87 12.08 -8.43 6.45
C GLY A 87 12.75 -8.04 5.14
N ALA A 88 13.55 -6.98 5.20
CA ALA A 88 14.27 -6.47 4.04
C ALA A 88 15.56 -5.74 4.40
N GLU A 89 16.45 -5.62 3.42
CA GLU A 89 17.69 -4.82 3.46
C GLU A 89 18.02 -4.22 2.10
N ILE A 90 18.82 -3.15 2.12
CA ILE A 90 19.48 -2.63 0.93
C ILE A 90 20.74 -3.43 0.64
N VAL A 91 20.96 -3.75 -0.64
CA VAL A 91 22.18 -4.39 -1.11
C VAL A 91 22.82 -3.59 -2.23
N GLY A 92 24.15 -3.71 -2.37
CA GLY A 92 24.92 -2.98 -3.39
C GLY A 92 25.53 -1.69 -2.86
N GLN A 93 25.57 -0.65 -3.71
CA GLN A 93 26.32 0.58 -3.43
C GLN A 93 25.57 1.60 -2.58
N LEU A 94 24.24 1.56 -2.59
CA LEU A 94 23.42 2.46 -1.76
C LEU A 94 23.37 1.94 -0.33
N THR A 95 23.32 2.87 0.62
CA THR A 95 23.31 2.54 2.07
C THR A 95 21.95 2.74 2.73
N ALA A 96 21.02 3.39 2.03
CA ALA A 96 19.68 3.68 2.50
C ALA A 96 18.68 3.67 1.35
N GLY A 97 17.45 3.27 1.66
CA GLY A 97 16.33 3.23 0.73
C GLY A 97 15.05 2.99 1.51
N TYR A 98 13.96 2.70 0.82
CA TYR A 98 12.68 2.44 1.44
C TYR A 98 11.89 1.43 0.63
N ILE A 99 10.96 0.76 1.30
CA ILE A 99 9.96 -0.12 0.70
C ILE A 99 8.58 0.37 1.11
N GLY A 100 7.64 0.38 0.17
CA GLY A 100 6.28 0.81 0.39
C GLY A 100 5.33 -0.34 0.72
N ASN A 101 4.12 0.00 1.14
CA ASN A 101 3.08 -0.95 1.47
C ASN A 101 2.61 -1.76 0.26
N THR A 102 2.45 -1.13 -0.90
CA THR A 102 2.05 -1.82 -2.13
C THR A 102 3.10 -2.86 -2.50
N ASP A 103 4.40 -2.50 -2.44
CA ASP A 103 5.50 -3.43 -2.70
C ASP A 103 5.42 -4.67 -1.78
N ILE A 104 5.26 -4.50 -0.46
CA ILE A 104 5.16 -5.62 0.49
C ILE A 104 3.91 -6.48 0.24
N ILE A 105 2.76 -5.83 -0.05
CA ILE A 105 1.50 -6.54 -0.31
C ILE A 105 1.64 -7.45 -1.54
N ASP A 106 2.22 -6.93 -2.61
CA ASP A 106 2.38 -7.66 -3.87
C ASP A 106 3.36 -8.81 -3.69
N LEU A 107 4.50 -8.60 -3.04
CA LEU A 107 5.46 -9.67 -2.73
C LEU A 107 4.84 -10.80 -1.89
N ILE A 108 4.02 -10.47 -0.88
CA ILE A 108 3.32 -11.48 -0.08
C ILE A 108 2.30 -12.24 -0.92
N ASN A 109 1.46 -11.54 -1.68
CA ASN A 109 0.41 -12.16 -2.48
C ASN A 109 1.01 -13.06 -3.59
N ASP A 110 2.05 -12.59 -4.27
CA ASP A 110 2.74 -13.35 -5.31
C ASP A 110 3.45 -14.57 -4.75
N SER A 111 4.08 -14.45 -3.57
CA SER A 111 4.68 -15.60 -2.89
C SER A 111 3.63 -16.65 -2.50
N ILE A 112 2.46 -16.23 -2.01
CA ILE A 112 1.35 -17.15 -1.73
C ILE A 112 0.87 -17.82 -3.01
N ASN A 113 0.66 -17.06 -4.08
CA ASN A 113 0.17 -17.58 -5.35
C ASN A 113 1.14 -18.60 -5.98
N LYS A 114 2.46 -18.34 -5.87
CA LYS A 114 3.49 -19.19 -6.47
C LYS A 114 3.85 -20.39 -5.60
N PHE A 115 3.93 -20.21 -4.29
CA PHE A 115 4.67 -21.11 -3.41
C PHE A 115 3.92 -21.57 -2.16
N GLN A 116 2.64 -21.21 -1.98
CA GLN A 116 1.91 -21.74 -0.83
C GLN A 116 1.91 -23.27 -0.86
N TRP A 117 2.08 -23.86 0.31
CA TRP A 117 2.02 -25.30 0.50
C TRP A 117 1.49 -25.59 1.90
N GLU A 118 0.44 -26.42 2.00
CA GLU A 118 -0.21 -26.78 3.27
C GLU A 118 -0.62 -25.57 4.14
N GLY A 119 -1.08 -24.48 3.52
CA GLY A 119 -1.48 -23.27 4.23
C GLY A 119 -0.32 -22.48 4.83
N LYS A 120 0.91 -22.78 4.43
CA LYS A 120 2.15 -22.09 4.82
C LYS A 120 2.83 -21.48 3.59
N VAL A 121 3.64 -20.44 3.82
CA VAL A 121 4.42 -19.79 2.75
C VAL A 121 5.75 -19.26 3.28
N GLY A 122 6.84 -19.59 2.61
CA GLY A 122 8.15 -18.96 2.82
C GLY A 122 8.72 -18.59 1.45
N ALA A 123 9.27 -17.38 1.34
CA ALA A 123 9.83 -16.91 0.09
C ALA A 123 10.86 -15.82 0.33
N ALA A 124 11.76 -15.62 -0.63
CA ALA A 124 12.71 -14.52 -0.64
C ALA A 124 12.90 -14.02 -2.07
N GLY A 125 13.57 -12.89 -2.22
CA GLY A 125 13.89 -12.37 -3.54
C GLY A 125 14.67 -11.06 -3.49
N GLU A 126 14.92 -10.55 -4.68
CA GLU A 126 15.55 -9.26 -4.93
C GLU A 126 14.68 -8.42 -5.86
N MET A 127 14.59 -7.12 -5.58
CA MET A 127 13.93 -6.14 -6.45
C MET A 127 14.70 -4.82 -6.50
N SER A 128 14.43 -4.03 -7.52
CA SER A 128 14.99 -2.69 -7.70
C SER A 128 13.99 -1.65 -7.18
N CYS A 129 14.40 -0.73 -6.32
CA CYS A 129 13.54 0.30 -5.73
C CYS A 129 14.07 1.71 -5.99
N LYS A 130 13.16 2.69 -6.14
CA LYS A 130 13.53 4.09 -6.38
C LYS A 130 14.34 4.65 -5.20
N SER A 131 15.54 5.13 -5.48
CA SER A 131 16.39 5.80 -4.48
C SER A 131 15.88 7.21 -4.13
N LEU A 132 16.22 7.66 -2.92
CA LEU A 132 15.90 9.00 -2.40
C LEU A 132 16.51 10.15 -3.22
N SER A 133 17.61 9.91 -3.94
CA SER A 133 18.37 10.97 -4.60
C SER A 133 17.93 11.25 -6.04
N GLY A 134 17.05 10.43 -6.63
CA GLY A 134 16.41 10.64 -7.94
C GLY A 134 17.36 10.82 -9.14
N ARG A 135 18.68 10.69 -8.93
CA ARG A 135 19.67 11.12 -9.91
C ARG A 135 20.44 9.98 -10.55
N PHE A 136 20.86 8.90 -9.85
CA PHE A 136 21.78 7.93 -10.49
C PHE A 136 21.79 6.45 -10.00
N SER A 137 20.81 5.94 -9.24
CA SER A 137 20.76 4.49 -8.97
C SER A 137 19.46 4.07 -8.30
N ASP A 138 18.91 2.94 -8.71
CA ASP A 138 17.92 2.23 -7.91
C ASP A 138 18.59 1.53 -6.73
N ALA A 139 17.92 1.53 -5.58
CA ALA A 139 18.28 0.74 -4.43
C ALA A 139 17.87 -0.72 -4.67
N ARG A 140 18.84 -1.63 -4.74
CA ARG A 140 18.51 -3.05 -4.72
C ARG A 140 18.08 -3.45 -3.32
N VAL A 141 16.95 -4.12 -3.23
CA VAL A 141 16.37 -4.59 -1.98
C VAL A 141 16.35 -6.11 -1.99
N ARG A 142 16.93 -6.74 -0.96
CA ARG A 142 16.67 -8.15 -0.62
C ARG A 142 15.54 -8.21 0.38
N TRP A 143 14.63 -9.14 0.20
CA TRP A 143 13.49 -9.33 1.09
C TRP A 143 13.25 -10.81 1.40
N GLY A 144 12.50 -11.07 2.46
CA GLY A 144 12.10 -12.43 2.84
C GLY A 144 10.82 -12.47 3.68
N ILE A 145 10.05 -13.55 3.50
CA ILE A 145 8.91 -13.97 4.30
C ILE A 145 9.33 -15.17 5.13
N TYR A 146 9.33 -15.02 6.45
CA TYR A 146 9.85 -16.04 7.37
C TYR A 146 9.01 -16.16 8.63
N HIS A 147 9.23 -17.26 9.35
CA HIS A 147 8.55 -17.56 10.61
C HIS A 147 9.29 -16.90 11.78
N THR A 148 8.55 -16.36 12.75
CA THR A 148 9.09 -15.78 13.99
C THR A 148 9.16 -16.75 15.16
#